data_AF-A0A398A2Y6-F1
#
_entry.id   AF-A0A398A2Y6-F1
#
_cell.length_a   1.000
_cell.length_b   1.000
_cell.length_c   1.000
_cell.angle_alpha   90.00
_cell.angle_beta   90.00
_cell.angle_gamma   90.00
#
_symmetry.space_group_name_H-M   'P 1'
#
loop_
_entity.id
_entity.type
_entity.pdbx_description
1 polymer ?
#
loop_
_entity_poly.entity_id
_entity_poly.type
_entity_poly.pdbx_seq_one_letter_code
_entity_poly.pdbx_strand_id
1 'polypeptide(L)'
;MGITKTSMTMSFVLILLISFCNYSILARPEIKPESYECTVPCTAVYGNRECYNYCTSHKYNGGQCDATKGGELPQCCCYNYIN
;
A
#
# COMPACT_ATOMS: atom_id res chain seq x y z
N MET A 1 -29.32 46.68 -0.50
CA MET A 1 -29.07 45.41 0.22
C MET A 1 -28.89 44.20 -0.73
N GLY A 2 -28.50 44.41 -2.00
CA GLY A 2 -28.22 43.32 -2.95
C GLY A 2 -26.72 43.12 -3.20
N ILE A 3 -25.96 44.22 -3.31
CA ILE A 3 -24.53 44.23 -3.67
C ILE A 3 -23.65 43.54 -2.61
N THR A 4 -23.96 43.75 -1.33
CA THR A 4 -23.25 43.09 -0.22
C THR A 4 -23.48 41.58 -0.19
N LYS A 5 -24.65 41.12 -0.64
CA LYS A 5 -25.01 39.70 -0.67
C LYS A 5 -24.24 38.98 -1.77
N THR A 6 -24.17 39.56 -2.97
CA THR A 6 -23.39 39.02 -4.10
C THR A 6 -21.90 39.00 -3.82
N SER A 7 -21.39 40.05 -3.16
CA SER A 7 -19.97 40.15 -2.76
C SER A 7 -19.57 39.06 -1.76
N MET A 8 -20.40 38.81 -0.74
CA MET A 8 -20.14 37.73 0.20
C MET A 8 -20.13 36.36 -0.48
N THR A 9 -21.08 36.09 -1.39
CA THR A 9 -21.15 34.80 -2.09
C THR A 9 -19.90 34.54 -2.93
N MET A 10 -19.40 35.55 -3.64
CA MET A 10 -18.18 35.42 -4.44
C MET A 10 -16.95 35.10 -3.60
N SER A 11 -16.81 35.77 -2.45
CA SER A 11 -15.70 35.52 -1.52
C SER A 11 -15.72 34.10 -0.95
N PHE A 12 -16.90 33.59 -0.60
CA PHE A 12 -17.06 32.20 -0.12
C PHE A 12 -16.69 31.17 -1.20
N VAL A 13 -17.12 31.40 -2.44
CA VAL A 13 -16.80 30.51 -3.57
C VAL A 13 -15.28 30.48 -3.83
N LEU A 14 -14.61 31.63 -3.75
CA LEU A 14 -13.15 31.73 -3.88
C LEU A 14 -12.41 30.95 -2.79
N ILE A 15 -12.82 31.10 -1.53
CA ILE A 15 -12.20 30.39 -0.40
C ILE A 15 -12.37 28.87 -0.57
N LEU A 16 -13.56 28.41 -0.95
CA LEU A 16 -13.82 26.99 -1.19
C LEU A 16 -12.95 26.44 -2.32
N LEU A 17 -12.86 27.15 -3.45
CA LEU A 17 -12.00 26.77 -4.58
C LEU A 17 -10.53 26.61 -4.16
N ILE A 18 -10.01 27.57 -3.40
CA ILE A 18 -8.62 27.51 -2.89
C ILE A 18 -8.46 26.31 -1.95
N SER A 19 -9.40 26.06 -1.03
CA SER A 19 -9.35 24.90 -0.14
C SER A 19 -9.38 23.56 -0.89
N PHE A 20 -10.24 23.40 -1.91
CA PHE A 20 -10.30 22.17 -2.72
C PHE A 20 -9.03 21.93 -3.55
N CYS A 21 -8.46 23.00 -4.15
CA CYS A 21 -7.20 22.90 -4.89
C CYS A 21 -6.02 22.49 -3.98
N ASN A 22 -5.99 22.99 -2.74
CA ASN A 22 -4.95 22.61 -1.77
C ASN A 22 -5.15 21.19 -1.19
N TYR A 23 -6.40 20.73 -1.04
CA TYR A 23 -6.69 19.39 -0.53
C TYR A 23 -6.17 18.28 -1.46
N SER A 24 -6.17 18.55 -2.77
CA SER A 24 -5.66 17.64 -3.80
C SER A 24 -4.15 17.35 -3.68
N ILE A 25 -3.40 18.20 -2.97
CA ILE A 25 -1.94 18.04 -2.76
C ILE A 25 -1.64 17.21 -1.49
N LEU A 26 -2.62 17.05 -0.59
CA LEU A 26 -2.48 16.35 0.69
C LEU A 26 -3.00 14.91 0.67
N ALA A 27 -3.60 14.47 -0.43
CA ALA A 27 -3.82 13.05 -0.69
C ALA A 27 -2.46 12.39 -1.00
N ARG A 28 -1.66 12.16 0.03
CA ARG A 28 -0.61 11.14 -0.07
C ARG A 28 -1.32 9.85 -0.48
N PRO A 29 -0.91 9.19 -1.58
CA PRO A 29 -1.36 7.81 -1.77
C PRO A 29 -1.02 7.08 -0.48
N GLU A 30 -1.99 6.33 0.05
CA GLU A 30 -1.71 5.35 1.09
C GLU A 30 -0.47 4.60 0.62
N ILE A 31 0.65 4.79 1.31
CA ILE A 31 1.86 4.02 1.06
C ILE A 31 1.42 2.62 1.45
N LYS A 32 0.98 1.83 0.47
CA LYS A 32 0.65 0.43 0.70
C LYS A 32 1.88 -0.14 1.39
N PRO A 33 1.77 -0.62 2.64
CA PRO A 33 2.92 -1.21 3.30
C PRO A 33 3.46 -2.30 2.39
N GLU A 34 4.79 -2.42 2.27
CA GLU A 34 5.42 -3.57 1.62
C GLU A 34 4.74 -4.81 2.19
N SER A 35 3.95 -5.51 1.37
CA SER A 35 3.16 -6.63 1.89
C SER A 35 4.11 -7.79 2.07
N TYR A 36 4.63 -7.95 3.29
CA TYR A 36 5.49 -9.07 3.68
C TYR A 36 4.65 -10.07 4.47
N GLU A 37 4.25 -11.16 3.81
CA GLU A 37 3.33 -12.15 4.39
C GLU A 37 3.95 -13.54 4.36
N CYS A 38 4.04 -14.17 5.54
CA CYS A 38 4.62 -15.50 5.69
C CYS A 38 3.50 -16.54 5.85
N THR A 39 3.54 -17.58 5.03
CA THR A 39 2.41 -18.52 4.86
C THR A 39 2.76 -19.92 5.35
N VAL A 40 3.59 -20.63 4.60
CA VAL A 40 3.90 -22.06 4.83
C VAL A 40 5.35 -22.25 5.30
N PRO A 41 5.63 -23.25 6.15
CA PRO A 41 7.00 -23.60 6.50
C PRO A 41 7.76 -24.12 5.28
N CYS A 42 9.00 -23.67 5.14
CA CYS A 42 9.96 -24.25 4.23
C CYS A 42 10.51 -25.55 4.81
N THR A 43 10.67 -26.54 3.95
CA THR A 43 11.14 -27.88 4.31
C THR A 43 12.30 -28.28 3.40
N ALA A 44 12.86 -29.47 3.61
CA ALA A 44 13.92 -29.99 2.74
C ALA A 44 13.51 -30.08 1.26
N VAL A 45 12.21 -30.28 0.99
CA VAL A 45 11.65 -30.36 -0.36
C VAL A 45 11.00 -29.05 -0.82
N TYR A 46 10.56 -28.21 0.12
CA TYR A 46 9.93 -26.91 -0.15
C TYR A 46 10.91 -25.78 0.16
N GLY A 47 11.73 -25.43 -0.83
CA GLY A 47 12.75 -24.38 -0.71
C GLY A 47 12.36 -23.07 -1.38
N ASN A 48 13.34 -22.17 -1.54
CA ASN A 48 13.15 -20.84 -2.10
C ASN A 48 12.47 -20.83 -3.48
N ARG A 49 12.79 -21.79 -4.35
CA ARG A 49 12.19 -21.87 -5.69
C ARG A 49 10.68 -22.15 -5.63
N GLU A 50 10.28 -23.09 -4.79
CA GLU A 50 8.86 -23.43 -4.61
C GLU A 50 8.12 -22.29 -3.92
N CYS A 51 8.74 -21.67 -2.91
CA CYS A 51 8.22 -20.47 -2.27
C CYS A 51 8.02 -19.32 -3.28
N TYR A 52 8.98 -19.06 -4.15
CA TYR A 52 8.85 -18.04 -5.20
C TYR A 52 7.71 -18.35 -6.17
N ASN A 53 7.62 -19.59 -6.66
CA ASN A 53 6.55 -20.03 -7.56
C ASN A 53 5.17 -19.92 -6.90
N TYR A 54 5.07 -20.30 -5.63
CA TYR A 54 3.85 -20.16 -4.84
C TYR A 54 3.44 -18.69 -4.69
N CYS A 55 4.36 -17.82 -4.26
CA CYS A 55 4.04 -16.41 -4.06
C CYS A 55 3.65 -15.72 -5.38
N THR A 56 4.35 -16.02 -6.48
CA THR A 56 4.01 -15.49 -7.81
C THR A 56 2.67 -16.03 -8.33
N SER A 57 2.34 -17.30 -8.08
CA SER A 57 1.01 -17.84 -8.43
C SER A 57 -0.11 -17.17 -7.63
N HIS A 58 0.20 -16.68 -6.43
CA HIS A 58 -0.71 -15.95 -5.53
C HIS A 58 -0.66 -14.42 -5.70
N LYS A 59 -0.13 -13.92 -6.82
CA LYS A 59 -0.11 -12.48 -7.18
C LYS A 59 0.81 -11.60 -6.33
N TYR A 60 1.78 -12.20 -5.65
CA TYR A 60 2.91 -11.46 -5.09
C TYR A 60 4.03 -11.32 -6.14
N ASN A 61 4.91 -10.34 -5.98
CA ASN A 61 6.06 -10.17 -6.87
C ASN A 61 7.10 -11.29 -6.72
N GLY A 62 7.17 -11.90 -5.55
CA GLY A 62 8.05 -13.03 -5.27
C GLY A 62 7.92 -13.51 -3.83
N GLY A 63 8.79 -14.45 -3.47
CA GLY A 63 8.90 -14.94 -2.10
C GLY A 63 10.20 -15.69 -1.85
N GLN A 64 10.57 -15.80 -0.58
CA GLN A 64 11.73 -16.55 -0.12
C GLN A 64 11.49 -17.16 1.27
N CYS A 65 12.21 -18.22 1.56
CA CYS A 65 12.27 -18.83 2.88
C CYS A 65 13.10 -17.95 3.81
N ASP A 66 12.46 -17.42 4.84
CA ASP A 66 13.06 -16.58 5.85
C ASP A 66 13.28 -17.40 7.12
N ALA A 67 14.56 -17.63 7.48
CA ALA A 67 14.94 -18.36 8.69
C ALA A 67 14.69 -17.57 9.98
N THR A 68 14.42 -16.27 9.89
CA THR A 68 14.03 -15.44 11.03
C THR A 68 12.52 -15.54 11.33
N LYS A 69 11.76 -16.17 10.42
CA LYS A 69 10.32 -16.38 10.53
C LYS A 69 10.04 -17.87 10.65
N GLY A 70 9.08 -18.21 11.50
CA GLY A 70 8.86 -19.60 11.92
C GLY A 70 9.75 -20.02 13.09
N GLY A 71 9.35 -21.08 13.77
CA GLY A 71 10.07 -21.63 14.93
C GLY A 71 11.21 -22.54 14.49
N GLU A 72 11.00 -23.86 14.54
CA GLU A 72 12.01 -24.84 14.11
C GLU A 72 12.29 -24.84 12.61
N LEU A 73 11.34 -24.37 11.79
CA LEU A 73 11.46 -24.33 10.34
C LEU A 73 11.31 -22.89 9.83
N PRO A 74 12.15 -22.44 8.88
CA PRO A 74 11.96 -21.18 8.16
C PRO A 74 10.57 -21.10 7.55
N GLN A 75 10.01 -19.90 7.40
CA GLN A 75 8.74 -19.71 6.69
C GLN A 75 8.95 -19.08 5.31
N CYS A 76 8.15 -19.51 4.35
CA CYS A 76 8.02 -18.87 3.06
C CYS A 76 7.30 -17.53 3.23
N CYS A 77 8.00 -16.44 2.93
CA CYS A 77 7.48 -15.09 3.03
C CYS A 77 7.42 -14.45 1.64
N CYS A 78 6.20 -14.06 1.25
CA CYS A 78 5.90 -13.39 0.01
C CYS A 78 6.06 -11.88 0.17
N TYR A 79 6.58 -11.22 -0.85
CA TYR A 79 6.79 -9.77 -0.87
C TYR A 79 6.17 -9.13 -2.12
N ASN A 80 5.68 -7.90 -1.95
CA ASN A 80 5.36 -7.00 -3.06
C ASN A 80 6.26 -5.77 -2.98
N TYR A 81 6.82 -5.40 -4.13
CA TYR A 81 7.50 -4.11 -4.28
C TYR A 81 6.43 -3.02 -4.28
N ILE A 82 6.65 -1.97 -3.49
CA ILE A 82 5.91 -0.73 -3.67
C ILE A 82 6.47 -0.09 -4.94
N ASN A 83 5.63 0.03 -5.97
CA ASN A 83 5.97 0.77 -7.19
C ASN A 83 5.50 2.21 -7.09
#